data_AF-X1GRQ5-F1
#
_entry.id   AF-X1GRQ5-F1
#
_cell.length_a   1.000
_cell.length_b   1.000
_cell.length_c   1.000
_cell.angle_alpha   90.00
_cell.angle_beta   90.00
_cell.angle_gamma   90.00
#
_symmetry.space_group_name_H-M   'P 1'
#
loop_
_entity.id
_entity.type
_entity.pdbx_description
1 polymer ?
#
loop_
_entity_poly.entity_id
_entity_poly.type
_entity_poly.pdbx_seq_one_letter_code
_entity_poly.pdbx_strand_id
1 'polypeptide(L)'
;MKSFLKIIIIAIIVITVTLCFTTPIFGEGKGKAMGAAPKATGDVGYTAGFERSIEFNAHQISNAGTIFPWNVSGSWIISFEYLGLYYLHDVNLTQTVTTVGGSGGYLAGVLPYTYEWTITSGSVTDSNISLTMEYTKGAIGTTMTMTGTIAPDGTMSGTWSDDLIIGGRIGSWSSTSGIATAIVTGINGKGMLNYSDANGDWYQVDIKYVNVC
;
A
#
# COMPACT_ATOMS: atom_id res chain seq x y z
N MET A 1 8.09 29.87 -59.60
CA MET A 1 7.32 29.31 -58.48
C MET A 1 7.47 27.80 -58.50
N LYS A 2 8.32 27.22 -57.64
CA LYS A 2 8.46 25.76 -57.49
C LYS A 2 7.86 25.38 -56.13
N SER A 3 6.82 24.54 -56.19
CA SER A 3 6.10 23.99 -55.06
C SER A 3 6.98 22.99 -54.30
N PHE A 4 7.08 23.14 -52.97
CA PHE A 4 7.72 22.19 -52.07
C PHE A 4 6.67 21.18 -51.58
N LEU A 5 6.85 19.92 -51.93
CA LEU A 5 6.07 18.78 -51.44
C LEU A 5 6.73 18.27 -50.14
N LYS A 6 6.05 18.40 -49.00
CA LYS A 6 6.46 17.78 -47.73
C LYS A 6 5.93 16.34 -47.68
N ILE A 7 6.84 15.37 -47.65
CA ILE A 7 6.52 13.95 -47.43
C ILE A 7 6.53 13.69 -45.93
N ILE A 8 5.39 13.27 -45.37
CA ILE A 8 5.26 12.76 -44.01
C ILE A 8 5.39 11.24 -44.08
N ILE A 9 6.45 10.68 -43.48
CA ILE A 9 6.64 9.22 -43.36
C ILE A 9 6.06 8.79 -42.01
N ILE A 10 4.93 8.09 -42.03
CA ILE A 10 4.38 7.40 -40.86
C ILE A 10 4.91 5.96 -40.91
N ALA A 11 5.85 5.63 -40.03
CA ALA A 11 6.32 4.26 -39.85
C ALA A 11 5.34 3.51 -38.95
N ILE A 12 4.63 2.52 -39.51
CA ILE A 12 3.79 1.58 -38.76
C ILE A 12 4.69 0.42 -38.30
N ILE A 13 4.98 0.36 -37.01
CA ILE A 13 5.69 -0.77 -36.39
C ILE A 13 4.65 -1.85 -36.06
N VAL A 14 4.72 -2.99 -36.74
CA VAL A 14 3.91 -4.18 -36.44
C VAL A 14 4.70 -5.02 -35.43
N ILE A 15 4.21 -5.08 -34.18
CA ILE A 15 4.78 -5.94 -33.14
C ILE A 15 4.03 -7.27 -33.17
N THR A 16 4.73 -8.35 -33.52
CA THR A 16 4.21 -9.72 -33.40
C THR A 16 4.38 -10.17 -31.96
N VAL A 17 3.29 -10.25 -31.20
CA VAL A 17 3.29 -10.74 -29.81
C VAL A 17 3.13 -12.26 -29.82
N THR A 18 4.19 -13.00 -29.52
CA THR A 18 4.10 -14.43 -29.22
C THR A 18 3.76 -14.59 -27.74
N LEU A 19 2.50 -14.96 -27.46
CA LEU A 19 2.04 -15.31 -26.11
C LEU A 19 2.53 -16.71 -25.74
N CYS A 20 3.51 -16.81 -24.84
CA CYS A 20 3.85 -18.07 -24.20
C CYS A 20 3.11 -18.15 -22.86
N PHE A 21 2.04 -18.93 -22.79
CA PHE A 21 1.38 -19.26 -21.52
C PHE A 21 2.12 -20.45 -20.90
N THR A 22 2.84 -20.21 -19.81
CA THR A 22 3.11 -21.26 -18.82
C THR A 22 2.48 -20.80 -17.51
N THR A 23 1.47 -21.53 -17.05
CA THR A 23 0.88 -21.32 -15.74
C THR A 23 1.86 -21.86 -14.69
N PRO A 24 2.23 -21.09 -13.65
CA PRO A 24 2.91 -21.69 -12.50
C PRO A 24 1.90 -22.53 -11.71
N ILE A 25 2.24 -23.79 -11.51
CA ILE A 25 1.60 -24.68 -10.54
C ILE A 25 1.90 -24.10 -9.15
N PHE A 26 0.89 -23.56 -8.48
CA PHE A 26 1.00 -23.12 -7.08
C PHE A 26 1.03 -24.35 -6.18
N GLY A 27 2.22 -24.70 -5.68
CA GLY A 27 2.38 -25.60 -4.54
C GLY A 27 2.32 -24.82 -3.23
N GLU A 28 1.49 -25.28 -2.29
CA GLU A 28 1.43 -24.81 -0.91
C GLU A 28 2.80 -25.00 -0.22
N GLY A 29 3.43 -23.90 0.20
CA GLY A 29 4.69 -23.95 0.94
C GLY A 29 5.01 -22.59 1.58
N LYS A 30 4.92 -22.56 2.91
CA LYS A 30 5.12 -21.39 3.77
C LYS A 30 6.45 -20.66 3.53
N GLY A 31 6.38 -19.33 3.43
CA GLY A 31 7.31 -18.43 4.13
C GLY A 31 8.79 -18.44 3.76
N LYS A 32 9.16 -18.53 2.48
CA LYS A 32 10.46 -18.00 2.05
C LYS A 32 10.26 -16.54 1.63
N ALA A 33 11.06 -15.64 2.20
CA ALA A 33 11.28 -14.32 1.62
C ALA A 33 11.49 -14.53 0.13
N MET A 34 10.63 -13.93 -0.70
CA MET A 34 10.84 -13.96 -2.14
C MET A 34 12.20 -13.32 -2.35
N GLY A 35 13.21 -14.16 -2.62
CA GLY A 35 14.51 -13.67 -3.06
C GLY A 35 14.27 -12.73 -4.23
N ALA A 36 15.18 -11.78 -4.43
CA ALA A 36 15.10 -10.85 -5.55
C ALA A 36 14.63 -11.61 -6.80
N ALA A 37 13.56 -11.12 -7.42
CA ALA A 37 12.99 -11.75 -8.61
C ALA A 37 14.14 -12.07 -9.57
N PRO A 38 14.14 -13.26 -10.21
CA PRO A 38 15.17 -13.63 -11.16
C PRO A 38 15.39 -12.46 -12.13
N LYS A 39 16.65 -12.05 -12.34
CA LYS A 39 16.93 -11.04 -13.35
C LYS A 39 16.44 -11.57 -14.69
N ALA A 40 15.35 -11.02 -15.20
CA ALA A 40 14.94 -11.22 -16.57
C ALA A 40 15.87 -10.38 -17.45
N THR A 41 16.87 -11.01 -18.05
CA THR A 41 17.60 -10.42 -19.17
C THR A 41 16.79 -10.68 -20.42
N GLY A 42 16.15 -9.65 -20.96
CA GLY A 42 15.56 -9.66 -22.29
C GLY A 42 16.44 -8.85 -23.23
N ASP A 43 16.64 -9.32 -24.46
CA ASP A 43 17.30 -8.54 -25.50
C ASP A 43 16.33 -7.46 -26.00
N VAL A 44 16.74 -6.19 -25.90
CA VAL A 44 16.07 -5.11 -26.63
C VAL A 44 16.69 -5.07 -28.03
N GLY A 45 16.13 -5.86 -28.94
CA GLY A 45 16.55 -5.91 -30.33
C GLY A 45 15.93 -4.80 -31.16
N TYR A 46 16.73 -4.09 -31.96
CA TYR A 46 16.28 -3.29 -33.09
C TYR A 46 17.21 -3.56 -34.28
N THR A 47 16.67 -3.58 -35.50
CA THR A 47 17.46 -3.72 -36.73
C THR A 47 17.85 -2.32 -37.22
N ALA A 48 19.14 -1.99 -37.23
CA ALA A 48 19.64 -0.72 -37.79
C ALA A 48 20.88 -0.94 -38.69
N GLY A 49 21.03 -0.07 -39.69
CA GLY A 49 22.04 -0.22 -40.76
C GLY A 49 23.44 0.31 -40.44
N PHE A 50 23.67 0.97 -39.29
CA PHE A 50 24.99 1.45 -38.81
C PHE A 50 25.01 1.53 -37.27
N GLU A 51 26.21 1.49 -36.66
CA GLU A 51 26.46 1.45 -35.20
C GLU A 51 25.67 2.50 -34.41
N ARG A 52 24.97 2.08 -33.36
CA ARG A 52 24.32 2.94 -32.37
C ARG A 52 24.43 2.32 -30.98
N SER A 53 24.60 3.15 -29.96
CA SER A 53 24.65 2.75 -28.55
C SER A 53 23.30 3.00 -27.88
N ILE A 54 22.79 2.02 -27.14
CA ILE A 54 21.72 2.23 -26.16
C ILE A 54 22.35 2.19 -24.77
N GLU A 55 22.05 3.19 -23.95
CA GLU A 55 22.42 3.22 -22.54
C GLU A 55 21.15 3.18 -21.68
N PHE A 56 20.98 2.11 -20.91
CA PHE A 56 19.89 2.00 -19.94
C PHE A 56 20.35 2.54 -18.59
N ASN A 57 20.01 3.79 -18.29
CA ASN A 57 20.15 4.33 -16.94
C ASN A 57 18.85 4.10 -16.15
N ALA A 58 18.69 2.88 -15.64
CA ALA A 58 17.68 2.62 -14.63
C ALA A 58 18.14 3.24 -13.31
N HIS A 59 17.71 4.48 -13.04
CA HIS A 59 17.84 5.04 -11.70
C HIS A 59 16.92 4.25 -10.75
N GLN A 60 17.50 3.32 -9.99
CA GLN A 60 16.85 2.85 -8.78
C GLN A 60 16.75 4.06 -7.86
N ILE A 61 15.56 4.66 -7.76
CA ILE A 61 15.26 5.53 -6.63
C ILE A 61 15.15 4.59 -5.44
N SER A 62 16.28 4.35 -4.76
CA SER A 62 16.36 3.55 -3.54
C SER A 62 15.61 4.20 -2.36
N ASN A 63 14.92 5.32 -2.59
CA ASN A 63 13.99 5.95 -1.67
C ASN A 63 12.51 5.58 -1.92
N ALA A 64 12.22 4.51 -2.66
CA ALA A 64 10.99 3.77 -2.38
C ALA A 64 11.19 2.96 -1.09
N GLY A 65 11.44 3.64 0.03
CA GLY A 65 10.98 3.07 1.30
C GLY A 65 9.53 2.71 1.05
N THR A 66 9.15 1.46 1.25
CA THR A 66 7.77 1.00 1.11
C THR A 66 6.93 1.71 2.17
N ILE A 67 6.62 2.98 1.91
CA ILE A 67 5.51 3.69 2.52
C ILE A 67 4.33 3.02 1.85
N PHE A 68 3.78 2.00 2.49
CA PHE A 68 2.39 1.69 2.31
C PHE A 68 1.67 2.68 3.22
N PRO A 69 1.15 3.82 2.73
CA PRO A 69 0.08 4.43 3.49
C PRO A 69 -1.01 3.36 3.59
N TRP A 70 -1.36 2.92 4.78
CA TRP A 70 -2.47 1.99 4.95
C TRP A 70 -3.78 2.75 4.93
N ASN A 71 -4.79 2.20 4.28
CA ASN A 71 -6.17 2.61 4.45
C ASN A 71 -6.86 1.63 5.41
N VAL A 72 -7.22 2.11 6.59
CA VAL A 72 -7.89 1.36 7.65
C VAL A 72 -9.40 1.55 7.67
N SER A 73 -9.97 2.30 6.71
CA SER A 73 -11.42 2.53 6.65
C SER A 73 -12.19 1.22 6.52
N GLY A 74 -13.29 1.10 7.26
CA GLY A 74 -14.18 -0.05 7.21
C GLY A 74 -14.61 -0.54 8.58
N SER A 75 -15.29 -1.68 8.59
CA SER A 75 -15.75 -2.35 9.81
C SER A 75 -14.73 -3.38 10.27
N TRP A 76 -14.51 -3.41 11.58
CA TRP A 76 -13.51 -4.21 12.27
C TRP A 76 -14.12 -4.82 13.52
N ILE A 77 -13.55 -5.95 13.96
CA ILE A 77 -13.67 -6.42 15.34
C ILE A 77 -12.29 -6.30 15.95
N ILE A 78 -12.19 -5.54 17.05
CA ILE A 78 -10.96 -5.38 17.82
C ILE A 78 -11.13 -6.10 19.16
N SER A 79 -10.14 -6.93 19.49
CA SER A 79 -10.01 -7.55 20.79
C SER A 79 -9.07 -6.72 21.66
N PHE A 80 -9.58 -6.25 22.79
CA PHE A 80 -8.78 -5.65 23.86
C PHE A 80 -8.48 -6.72 24.90
N GLU A 81 -7.21 -6.99 25.14
CA GLU A 81 -6.77 -7.85 26.22
C GLU A 81 -6.46 -7.02 27.46
N TYR A 82 -6.98 -7.46 28.61
CA TYR A 82 -6.71 -6.90 29.92
C TYR A 82 -6.65 -8.02 30.96
N LEU A 83 -5.49 -8.20 31.59
CA LEU A 83 -5.28 -9.21 32.64
C LEU A 83 -5.67 -10.64 32.20
N GLY A 84 -5.41 -10.98 30.93
CA GLY A 84 -5.70 -12.28 30.35
C GLY A 84 -7.14 -12.49 29.86
N LEU A 85 -8.00 -11.46 29.96
CA LEU A 85 -9.36 -11.48 29.41
C LEU A 85 -9.44 -10.69 28.11
N TYR A 86 -10.30 -11.14 27.19
CA TYR A 86 -10.47 -10.55 25.87
C TYR A 86 -11.85 -9.91 25.72
N TYR A 87 -11.87 -8.62 25.39
CA TYR A 87 -13.08 -7.82 25.21
C TYR A 87 -13.21 -7.46 23.74
N LEU A 88 -14.18 -8.07 23.05
CA LEU A 88 -14.41 -7.83 21.62
C LEU A 88 -15.31 -6.61 21.42
N HIS A 89 -14.84 -5.68 20.60
CA HIS A 89 -15.56 -4.49 20.20
C HIS A 89 -15.81 -4.50 18.70
N ASP A 90 -17.02 -4.11 18.29
CA ASP A 90 -17.26 -3.67 16.91
C ASP A 90 -16.69 -2.26 16.75
N VAL A 91 -15.99 -2.03 15.65
CA VAL A 91 -15.35 -0.75 15.34
C VAL A 91 -15.62 -0.39 13.88
N ASN A 92 -16.01 0.86 13.64
CA ASN A 92 -16.15 1.41 12.31
C ASN A 92 -15.18 2.58 12.14
N LEU A 93 -14.16 2.40 11.32
CA LEU A 93 -13.12 3.39 11.06
C LEU A 93 -13.41 4.14 9.76
N THR A 94 -13.14 5.44 9.78
CA THR A 94 -13.09 6.28 8.59
C THR A 94 -11.71 6.91 8.51
N GLN A 95 -11.16 7.03 7.30
CA GLN A 95 -9.85 7.64 7.11
C GLN A 95 -9.88 8.67 5.98
N THR A 96 -9.29 9.84 6.22
CA THR A 96 -9.03 10.87 5.22
C THR A 96 -7.54 11.18 5.23
N VAL A 97 -6.83 10.82 4.15
CA VAL A 97 -5.37 10.92 4.07
C VAL A 97 -4.73 10.13 5.21
N THR A 98 -4.11 10.77 6.20
CA THR A 98 -3.51 10.12 7.37
C THR A 98 -4.40 10.21 8.61
N THR A 99 -5.47 11.00 8.60
CA THR A 99 -6.35 11.20 9.76
C THR A 99 -7.40 10.10 9.84
N VAL A 100 -7.53 9.48 11.00
CA VAL A 100 -8.52 8.43 11.29
C VAL A 100 -9.58 8.95 12.26
N GLY A 101 -10.85 8.69 11.94
CA GLY A 101 -11.99 8.86 12.82
C GLY A 101 -12.79 7.57 12.91
N GLY A 102 -13.91 7.60 13.62
CA GLY A 102 -14.78 6.44 13.75
C GLY A 102 -15.42 6.31 15.12
N SER A 103 -16.05 5.17 15.35
CA SER A 103 -16.69 4.81 16.61
C SER A 103 -16.69 3.31 16.81
N GLY A 104 -17.00 2.88 18.02
CA GLY A 104 -17.11 1.47 18.34
C GLY A 104 -17.88 1.21 19.63
N GLY A 105 -18.04 -0.08 19.94
CA GLY A 105 -18.74 -0.49 21.14
C GLY A 105 -18.57 -1.95 21.51
N TYR A 106 -18.79 -2.22 22.80
CA TYR A 106 -18.77 -3.55 23.41
C TYR A 106 -20.19 -3.93 23.87
N LEU A 107 -20.66 -5.17 23.72
CA LEU A 107 -19.98 -6.36 23.20
C LEU A 107 -20.21 -6.48 21.68
N ALA A 108 -19.18 -6.85 20.92
CA ALA A 108 -19.29 -7.06 19.48
C ALA A 108 -20.48 -7.97 19.10
N GLY A 109 -21.26 -7.58 18.09
CA GLY A 109 -22.45 -8.25 17.58
C GLY A 109 -23.71 -8.08 18.43
N VAL A 110 -23.63 -7.41 19.59
CA VAL A 110 -24.75 -7.30 20.54
C VAL A 110 -25.18 -5.84 20.71
N LEU A 111 -26.29 -5.49 20.06
CA LEU A 111 -26.92 -4.18 20.18
C LEU A 111 -28.08 -4.19 21.19
N PRO A 112 -28.27 -3.12 21.98
CA PRO A 112 -27.41 -1.95 22.08
C PRO A 112 -26.11 -2.27 22.84
N TYR A 113 -25.02 -1.58 22.51
CA TYR A 113 -23.76 -1.78 23.21
C TYR A 113 -23.84 -1.35 24.68
N THR A 114 -23.14 -2.07 25.55
CA THR A 114 -22.96 -1.73 26.96
C THR A 114 -21.99 -0.56 27.13
N TYR A 115 -20.93 -0.52 26.33
CA TYR A 115 -19.99 0.59 26.25
C TYR A 115 -19.90 1.08 24.80
N GLU A 116 -19.97 2.39 24.62
CA GLU A 116 -19.85 3.05 23.31
C GLU A 116 -18.79 4.14 23.41
N TRP A 117 -18.07 4.36 22.31
CA TRP A 117 -17.02 5.38 22.23
C TRP A 117 -16.89 5.95 20.82
N THR A 118 -16.29 7.13 20.73
CA THR A 118 -15.99 7.84 19.49
C THR A 118 -14.52 8.24 19.45
N ILE A 119 -13.87 8.08 18.29
CA ILE A 119 -12.49 8.52 18.07
C ILE A 119 -12.47 10.05 17.98
N THR A 120 -11.73 10.69 18.89
CA THR A 120 -11.56 12.14 18.95
C THR A 120 -10.31 12.62 18.22
N SER A 121 -9.28 11.76 18.12
CA SER A 121 -8.13 11.97 17.25
C SER A 121 -7.54 10.63 16.82
N GLY A 122 -7.07 10.54 15.58
CA GLY A 122 -6.45 9.31 15.10
C GLY A 122 -5.56 9.56 13.90
N SER A 123 -4.53 8.74 13.75
CA SER A 123 -3.61 8.82 12.62
C SER A 123 -3.07 7.46 12.18
N VAL A 124 -2.78 7.37 10.88
CA VAL A 124 -1.97 6.32 10.26
C VAL A 124 -0.81 6.98 9.55
N THR A 125 0.41 6.62 9.95
CA THR A 125 1.66 7.09 9.33
C THR A 125 2.58 5.89 9.13
N ASP A 126 2.97 5.64 7.88
CA ASP A 126 3.59 4.39 7.47
C ASP A 126 2.75 3.21 7.95
N SER A 127 3.34 2.28 8.70
CA SER A 127 2.66 1.14 9.31
C SER A 127 2.29 1.35 10.78
N ASN A 128 2.31 2.60 11.29
CA ASN A 128 1.90 2.91 12.66
C ASN A 128 0.49 3.46 12.67
N ILE A 129 -0.31 3.03 13.65
CA ILE A 129 -1.65 3.55 13.92
C ILE A 129 -1.72 4.07 15.36
N SER A 130 -2.34 5.23 15.54
CA SER A 130 -2.61 5.84 16.85
C SER A 130 -4.04 6.34 16.89
N LEU A 131 -4.79 6.01 17.94
CA LEU A 131 -6.18 6.43 18.13
C LEU A 131 -6.36 6.93 19.56
N THR A 132 -7.05 8.04 19.73
CA THR A 132 -7.60 8.49 21.01
C THR A 132 -9.11 8.53 20.87
N MET A 133 -9.81 7.95 21.83
CA MET A 133 -11.27 7.87 21.85
C MET A 133 -11.81 8.22 23.22
N GLU A 134 -13.03 8.75 23.22
CA GLU A 134 -13.78 9.05 24.43
C GLU A 134 -15.01 8.14 24.50
N TYR A 135 -15.23 7.57 25.68
CA TYR A 135 -16.43 6.79 25.94
C TYR A 135 -17.65 7.71 26.07
N THR A 136 -18.69 7.40 25.31
CA THR A 136 -19.98 8.12 25.27
C THR A 136 -21.07 7.36 26.01
N LYS A 137 -20.83 6.10 26.40
CA LYS A 137 -21.74 5.27 27.20
C LYS A 137 -20.99 4.25 28.05
N GLY A 138 -21.53 3.92 29.22
CA GLY A 138 -21.02 2.89 30.14
C GLY A 138 -19.80 3.32 30.96
N ALA A 139 -18.92 4.12 30.37
CA ALA A 139 -17.71 4.68 30.98
C ALA A 139 -17.53 6.16 30.61
N ILE A 140 -18.61 6.94 30.66
CA ILE A 140 -18.64 8.32 30.15
C ILE A 140 -17.54 9.18 30.79
N GLY A 141 -16.78 9.89 29.95
CA GLY A 141 -15.67 10.76 30.37
C GLY A 141 -14.31 10.06 30.45
N THR A 142 -14.26 8.75 30.22
CA THR A 142 -12.99 8.02 30.08
C THR A 142 -12.39 8.24 28.70
N THR A 143 -11.10 8.55 28.69
CA THR A 143 -10.27 8.64 27.48
C THR A 143 -9.44 7.36 27.35
N MET A 144 -9.55 6.70 26.21
CA MET A 144 -8.70 5.58 25.83
C MET A 144 -7.75 6.00 24.71
N THR A 145 -6.48 5.66 24.85
CA THR A 145 -5.45 5.79 23.82
C THR A 145 -5.02 4.42 23.36
N MET A 146 -4.95 4.21 22.04
CA MET A 146 -4.43 3.01 21.41
C MET A 146 -3.27 3.38 20.50
N THR A 147 -2.19 2.63 20.60
CA THR A 147 -1.04 2.71 19.69
C THR A 147 -0.74 1.33 19.16
N GLY A 148 -0.35 1.22 17.89
CA GLY A 148 -0.06 -0.08 17.30
C GLY A 148 0.57 0.00 15.93
N THR A 149 0.70 -1.18 15.33
CA THR A 149 1.28 -1.37 14.01
C THR A 149 0.35 -2.16 13.10
N ILE A 150 0.48 -1.92 11.81
CA ILE A 150 -0.24 -2.61 10.74
C ILE A 150 0.75 -3.57 10.06
N ALA A 151 0.46 -4.86 10.11
CA ALA A 151 1.30 -5.89 9.51
C ALA A 151 1.14 -5.93 7.98
N PRO A 152 2.05 -6.57 7.23
CA PRO A 152 1.96 -6.67 5.76
C PRO A 152 0.70 -7.36 5.22
N ASP A 153 0.03 -8.17 6.05
CA ASP A 153 -1.26 -8.79 5.73
C ASP A 153 -2.47 -7.88 6.03
N GLY A 154 -2.23 -6.65 6.51
CA GLY A 154 -3.23 -5.66 6.88
C GLY A 154 -3.86 -5.85 8.26
N THR A 155 -3.43 -6.84 9.04
CA THR A 155 -3.87 -6.99 10.44
C THR A 155 -3.24 -5.90 11.31
N MET A 156 -3.94 -5.51 12.39
CA MET A 156 -3.51 -4.45 13.30
C MET A 156 -3.37 -4.99 14.72
N SER A 157 -2.35 -4.54 15.45
CA SER A 157 -2.17 -4.87 16.87
C SER A 157 -1.30 -3.86 17.59
N GLY A 158 -1.38 -3.84 18.92
CA GLY A 158 -0.54 -2.96 19.74
C GLY A 158 -0.93 -2.91 21.21
N THR A 159 -0.75 -1.74 21.81
CA THR A 159 -1.06 -1.46 23.22
C THR A 159 -2.14 -0.41 23.35
N TRP A 160 -2.88 -0.47 24.45
CA TRP A 160 -3.86 0.56 24.80
C TRP A 160 -3.71 0.96 26.26
N SER A 161 -4.19 2.16 26.59
CA SER A 161 -4.31 2.66 27.95
C SER A 161 -5.58 3.50 28.12
N ASP A 162 -6.16 3.53 29.30
CA ASP A 162 -7.22 4.48 29.64
C ASP A 162 -7.14 5.01 31.07
N ASP A 163 -7.97 6.01 31.36
CA ASP A 163 -8.06 6.69 32.64
C ASP A 163 -9.32 6.33 33.45
N LEU A 164 -9.96 5.17 33.18
CA LEU A 164 -11.21 4.78 33.85
C LEU A 164 -11.06 4.69 35.38
N ILE A 165 -9.87 4.31 35.85
CA ILE A 165 -9.53 4.20 37.27
C ILE A 165 -8.30 5.03 37.60
N ILE A 166 -8.16 5.38 38.88
CA ILE A 166 -6.94 6.02 39.39
C ILE A 166 -5.75 5.08 39.14
N GLY A 167 -4.72 5.60 38.47
CA GLY A 167 -3.55 4.82 38.04
C GLY A 167 -3.65 4.29 36.60
N GLY A 168 -4.81 4.43 35.97
CA GLY A 168 -5.07 4.00 34.60
C GLY A 168 -5.09 2.49 34.42
N ARG A 169 -5.54 2.06 33.24
CA ARG A 169 -5.41 0.67 32.79
C ARG A 169 -4.49 0.64 31.59
N ILE A 170 -3.82 -0.49 31.40
CA ILE A 170 -2.98 -0.78 30.24
C ILE A 170 -3.22 -2.22 29.80
N GLY A 171 -3.14 -2.46 28.50
CA GLY A 171 -3.27 -3.80 27.94
C GLY A 171 -2.80 -3.87 26.49
N SER A 172 -3.06 -5.01 25.87
CA SER A 172 -2.79 -5.22 24.45
C SER A 172 -4.07 -5.24 23.63
N TRP A 173 -3.97 -4.99 22.32
CA TRP A 173 -5.12 -5.12 21.42
C TRP A 173 -4.70 -5.72 20.08
N SER A 174 -5.66 -6.34 19.40
CA SER A 174 -5.48 -6.87 18.04
C SER A 174 -6.80 -6.91 17.27
N SER A 175 -6.76 -6.65 15.97
CA SER A 175 -7.88 -6.91 15.08
C SER A 175 -8.12 -8.42 14.96
N THR A 176 -9.36 -8.87 15.17
CA THR A 176 -9.80 -10.26 14.93
C THR A 176 -10.60 -10.40 13.63
N SER A 177 -11.01 -9.27 13.04
CA SER A 177 -11.58 -9.18 11.70
C SER A 177 -11.28 -7.81 11.10
N GLY A 178 -11.52 -7.65 9.79
CA GLY A 178 -11.09 -6.49 9.02
C GLY A 178 -9.65 -6.63 8.55
N ILE A 179 -9.32 -5.98 7.45
CA ILE A 179 -7.98 -5.98 6.84
C ILE A 179 -7.72 -4.59 6.29
N ALA A 180 -6.61 -3.98 6.70
CA ALA A 180 -6.18 -2.71 6.18
C ALA A 180 -5.72 -2.91 4.73
N THR A 181 -6.01 -1.95 3.87
CA THR A 181 -5.61 -2.02 2.47
C THR A 181 -4.39 -1.15 2.24
N ALA A 182 -3.34 -1.73 1.68
CA ALA A 182 -2.16 -0.97 1.28
C ALA A 182 -2.56 0.02 0.18
N ILE A 183 -2.38 1.32 0.41
CA ILE A 183 -2.55 2.34 -0.62
C ILE A 183 -1.28 2.29 -1.46
N VAL A 184 -1.36 1.62 -2.60
CA VAL A 184 -0.31 1.72 -3.61
C VAL A 184 -0.46 3.10 -4.26
N THR A 185 0.16 4.12 -3.67
CA THR A 185 0.44 5.35 -4.41
C THR A 185 1.32 4.94 -5.57
N GLY A 186 0.75 4.98 -6.78
CA GLY A 186 1.39 4.53 -8.00
C GLY A 186 2.84 4.96 -7.99
N ILE A 187 3.74 3.98 -7.93
CA ILE A 187 5.11 4.19 -8.34
C ILE A 187 4.97 4.51 -9.83
N ASN A 188 4.74 5.78 -10.15
CA ASN A 188 4.93 6.34 -11.47
C ASN A 188 6.43 6.42 -11.68
N GLY A 189 7.12 5.29 -11.56
CA GLY A 189 8.43 5.09 -12.13
C GLY A 189 8.25 5.11 -13.64
N LYS A 190 8.01 6.29 -14.20
CA LYS A 190 8.27 6.54 -15.60
C LYS A 190 9.78 6.34 -15.75
N GLY A 191 10.20 5.16 -16.17
CA GLY A 191 11.55 4.99 -16.68
C GLY A 191 11.67 5.90 -17.90
N MET A 192 12.60 6.86 -17.88
CA MET A 192 12.97 7.56 -19.11
C MET A 192 13.97 6.69 -19.84
N LEU A 193 13.67 6.33 -21.09
CA LEU A 193 14.64 5.73 -21.99
C LEU A 193 15.20 6.82 -22.90
N ASN A 194 16.53 7.00 -22.84
CA ASN A 194 17.26 7.87 -23.75
C ASN A 194 17.92 7.00 -24.82
N TYR A 195 17.80 7.39 -26.10
CA TYR A 195 18.59 6.79 -27.17
C TYR A 195 19.15 7.87 -28.09
N SER A 196 20.31 7.62 -28.70
CA SER A 196 20.90 8.49 -29.71
C SER A 196 20.85 7.87 -31.10
N ASP A 197 20.77 8.71 -32.14
CA ASP A 197 20.92 8.27 -33.51
C ASP A 197 22.38 8.37 -34.01
N ALA A 198 22.60 8.01 -35.28
CA ALA A 198 23.94 8.02 -35.89
C ALA A 198 24.53 9.44 -36.07
N ASN A 199 23.72 10.49 -35.90
CA ASN A 199 24.15 11.88 -35.95
C ASN A 199 24.49 12.44 -34.55
N GLY A 200 24.25 11.66 -33.49
CA GLY A 200 24.42 12.10 -32.10
C GLY A 200 23.21 12.84 -31.54
N ASP A 201 22.07 12.85 -32.24
CA ASP A 201 20.84 13.45 -31.74
C ASP A 201 20.20 12.55 -30.68
N TRP A 202 19.75 13.14 -29.56
CA TRP A 202 19.18 12.42 -28.42
C TRP A 202 17.66 12.50 -28.39
N TYR A 203 17.02 11.38 -28.04
CA TYR A 203 15.57 11.24 -27.94
C TYR A 203 15.17 10.71 -26.58
N GLN A 204 14.08 11.25 -26.03
CA GLN A 204 13.45 10.79 -24.79
C GLN A 204 12.19 9.99 -25.12
N VAL A 205 12.07 8.80 -24.54
CA VAL A 205 10.86 7.97 -24.62
C VAL A 205 10.24 7.86 -23.24
N ASP A 206 9.03 8.37 -23.11
CA ASP A 206 8.16 8.11 -21.97
C ASP A 206 7.75 6.63 -21.96
N ILE A 207 8.33 5.83 -21.07
CA ILE A 207 7.87 4.45 -20.90
C ILE A 207 6.59 4.47 -20.08
N LYS A 208 5.47 4.16 -20.73
CA LYS A 208 4.14 4.17 -20.12
C LYS A 208 3.91 2.98 -19.18
N TYR A 209 4.49 1.82 -19.49
CA TYR A 209 4.44 0.61 -18.65
C TYR A 209 5.70 -0.23 -18.85
N VAL A 210 6.22 -0.79 -17.76
CA VAL A 210 7.20 -1.88 -17.77
C VAL A 210 6.53 -3.08 -17.11
N ASN A 211 6.30 -4.16 -17.86
CA ASN A 211 5.88 -5.43 -17.30
C ASN A 211 7.13 -6.25 -17.00
N VAL A 212 7.29 -6.63 -15.74
CA VAL A 212 8.33 -7.56 -15.29
C VAL A 212 7.63 -8.89 -15.04
N CYS A 213 7.97 -9.91 -15.82
CA CYS A 213 7.50 -11.28 -15.64
C CYS A 213 8.50 -12.10 -14.83
#